data_AF-A0A949HU41-F1
#
_entry.id   AF-A0A949HU41-F1
#
_cell.length_a   1.000
_cell.length_b   1.000
_cell.length_c   1.000
_cell.angle_alpha   90.00
_cell.angle_beta   90.00
_cell.angle_gamma   90.00
#
_symmetry.space_group_name_H-M   'P 1'
#
loop_
_entity.id
_entity.type
_entity.pdbx_description
1 polymer ?
#
loop_
_entity_poly.entity_id
_entity_poly.type
_entity_poly.pdbx_seq_one_letter_code
_entity_poly.pdbx_strand_id
1 'polypeptide(L)'
;MTFLTDLFPRSSQGRSFAILVAIAMLVVGCTGSDNKNSGKPAGSSASGPTKAGSKRIILLNNTDSPFWDAARAGIKKAQEELKLSDAGFTASMDSNDGTETGQIEKLRQYGTQSDIAAVIISPISSTNPAIADELKKLKAKGITIGCFDSDLDKKFQEYREFYVGTNNIAGGKVLGTAAKLLKPQGASYVQFVGVDSQQNAIERMDGFTSAVGESYVQKDRKLDDADRNRARDNVRDVIAKYSDLSLLVGIWSYNAPAIVDVVKEKKARDKFTIVTFDAEAIAIQQMADGMIDAMVVQNPFAMGYESVRYAFAKAKGDQETLKG
;
A
#
# COMPACT_ATOMS: atom_id res chain seq x y z
N MET A 1 -13.54 -0.89 45.79
CA MET A 1 -13.41 0.53 45.41
C MET A 1 -13.42 0.55 43.88
N THR A 2 -14.56 0.43 43.18
CA THR A 2 -15.77 1.30 43.16
C THR A 2 -15.35 2.77 42.98
N PHE A 3 -15.69 3.52 41.93
CA PHE A 3 -16.81 3.54 41.00
C PHE A 3 -16.40 4.21 39.67
N LEU A 4 -17.01 3.80 38.54
CA LEU A 4 -17.68 4.69 37.56
C LEU A 4 -18.26 3.81 36.43
N THR A 5 -19.39 3.19 36.77
CA THR A 5 -20.39 2.68 35.82
C THR A 5 -21.54 3.69 35.76
N ASP A 6 -22.28 3.68 34.65
CA ASP A 6 -23.60 4.29 34.43
C ASP A 6 -23.64 5.61 33.67
N LEU A 7 -23.55 5.49 32.35
CA LEU A 7 -24.33 6.29 31.40
C LEU A 7 -24.75 5.34 30.28
N PHE A 8 -25.99 4.84 30.33
CA PHE A 8 -26.89 4.55 29.21
C PHE A 8 -28.05 3.65 29.69
N PRO A 9 -29.33 4.03 29.47
CA PRO A 9 -30.47 3.21 29.86
C PRO A 9 -30.59 1.97 28.97
N ARG A 10 -30.76 0.80 29.61
CA ARG A 10 -31.16 -0.45 28.96
C ARG A 10 -32.56 -0.26 28.36
N SER A 11 -32.68 -0.40 27.05
CA SER A 11 -33.94 -0.77 26.41
C SER A 11 -33.72 -2.00 25.53
N SER A 12 -34.47 -3.04 25.85
CA SER A 12 -34.62 -4.27 25.08
C SER A 12 -35.35 -3.96 23.77
N GLN A 13 -34.80 -4.37 22.63
CA GLN A 13 -35.48 -5.04 21.51
C GLN A 13 -34.46 -5.19 20.37
N GLY A 14 -34.32 -6.40 19.83
CA GLY A 14 -33.32 -6.73 18.82
C GLY A 14 -33.57 -6.04 17.49
N ARG A 15 -32.47 -5.61 16.85
CA ARG A 15 -32.34 -5.41 15.40
C ARG A 15 -30.86 -5.19 15.07
N SER A 16 -30.33 -6.02 14.18
CA SER A 16 -28.97 -5.96 13.66
C SER A 16 -28.66 -4.56 13.12
N PHE A 17 -27.61 -3.92 13.65
CA PHE A 17 -27.08 -2.66 13.13
C PHE A 17 -25.85 -2.96 12.27
N ALA A 18 -25.98 -2.76 10.95
CA ALA A 18 -24.82 -2.56 10.10
C ALA A 18 -24.21 -1.20 10.46
N ILE A 19 -22.96 -1.20 10.94
CA ILE A 19 -22.22 0.03 11.20
C ILE A 19 -21.62 0.49 9.86
N LEU A 20 -22.27 1.47 9.24
CA LEU A 20 -21.73 2.20 8.09
C LEU A 20 -21.13 3.51 8.64
N VAL A 21 -19.81 3.64 8.67
CA VAL A 21 -19.14 4.92 8.92
C VAL A 21 -19.07 5.65 7.57
N ALA A 22 -20.03 6.54 7.33
CA ALA A 22 -20.02 7.43 6.18
C ALA A 22 -19.29 8.73 6.54
N ILE A 23 -18.18 9.04 5.86
CA ILE A 23 -17.57 10.37 5.89
C ILE A 23 -18.17 11.18 4.74
N ALA A 24 -18.72 12.34 5.08
CA ALA A 24 -19.39 13.25 4.17
C ALA A 24 -18.44 13.80 3.08
N MET A 25 -18.80 13.61 1.81
CA MET A 25 -18.20 14.32 0.69
C MET A 25 -18.94 15.63 0.44
N LEU A 26 -18.22 16.75 0.53
CA LEU A 26 -18.68 18.04 0.05
C LEU A 26 -18.66 18.04 -1.49
N VAL A 27 -19.84 18.05 -2.09
CA VAL A 27 -20.03 18.28 -3.52
C VAL A 27 -20.05 19.78 -3.75
N VAL A 28 -19.08 20.29 -4.49
CA VAL A 28 -19.21 21.56 -5.21
C VAL A 28 -19.08 21.23 -6.69
N GLY A 29 -20.22 21.24 -7.38
CA GLY A 29 -20.27 21.19 -8.83
C GLY A 29 -20.10 22.57 -9.43
N CYS A 30 -19.47 22.62 -10.60
CA CYS A 30 -19.84 23.51 -11.69
C CYS A 30 -19.52 22.81 -13.01
N THR A 31 -20.48 22.95 -13.91
CA THR A 31 -20.72 22.31 -15.22
C THR A 31 -19.88 22.87 -16.37
N GLY A 32 -19.66 22.09 -17.44
CA GLY A 32 -19.47 22.64 -18.79
C GLY A 32 -18.70 21.80 -19.84
N SER A 33 -19.43 20.92 -20.54
CA SER A 33 -19.37 20.57 -21.98
C SER A 33 -18.19 19.82 -22.64
N ASP A 34 -18.57 18.64 -23.16
CA ASP A 34 -18.12 17.83 -24.31
C ASP A 34 -17.01 18.36 -25.25
N ASN A 35 -16.04 17.50 -25.60
CA ASN A 35 -16.00 16.81 -26.91
C ASN A 35 -14.94 15.69 -26.98
N LYS A 36 -15.25 14.67 -27.78
CA LYS A 36 -14.42 13.49 -28.11
C LYS A 36 -13.10 13.87 -28.81
N ASN A 37 -11.99 13.23 -28.43
CA ASN A 37 -11.07 12.67 -29.44
C ASN A 37 -10.15 11.57 -28.88
N SER A 38 -10.03 10.50 -29.66
CA SER A 38 -9.16 9.35 -29.52
C SER A 38 -7.68 9.68 -29.75
N GLY A 39 -6.76 9.14 -28.94
CA GLY A 39 -5.33 9.10 -29.30
C GLY A 39 -4.33 8.72 -28.19
N LYS A 40 -3.72 7.54 -28.35
CA LYS A 40 -2.38 7.08 -27.90
C LYS A 40 -2.05 6.98 -26.39
N PRO A 41 -1.21 6.01 -25.98
CA PRO A 41 -0.80 5.87 -24.57
C PRO A 41 0.13 7.01 -24.18
N ALA A 42 -0.19 7.70 -23.08
CA ALA A 42 0.63 8.75 -22.51
C ALA A 42 1.90 8.13 -21.90
N GLY A 43 3.04 8.45 -22.50
CA GLY A 43 4.35 8.23 -21.92
C GLY A 43 4.67 9.23 -20.81
N SER A 44 5.58 8.80 -19.94
CA SER A 44 6.37 9.55 -18.96
C SER A 44 5.89 10.96 -18.62
N SER A 45 5.32 11.10 -17.43
CA SER A 45 5.15 12.37 -16.74
C SER A 45 6.52 13.06 -16.59
N ALA A 46 6.79 14.02 -17.47
CA ALA A 46 7.99 14.85 -17.41
C ALA A 46 8.03 15.65 -16.11
N SER A 47 9.16 15.58 -15.42
CA SER A 47 9.53 16.49 -14.35
C SER A 47 9.55 17.93 -14.88
N GLY A 48 8.87 18.84 -14.17
CA GLY A 48 8.99 20.27 -14.45
C GLY A 48 10.44 20.75 -14.29
N PRO A 49 10.84 21.86 -14.94
CA PRO A 49 12.23 22.31 -14.94
C PRO A 49 12.70 22.62 -13.52
N THR A 50 13.69 21.87 -13.04
CA THR A 50 14.42 22.13 -11.80
C THR A 50 15.14 23.46 -11.92
N LYS A 51 14.88 24.39 -11.00
CA LYS A 51 15.67 25.63 -10.88
C LYS A 51 17.12 25.23 -10.59
N ALA A 52 18.06 25.68 -11.41
CA ALA A 52 19.48 25.35 -11.26
C ALA A 52 19.95 25.58 -9.81
N GLY A 53 20.56 24.55 -9.21
CA GLY A 53 21.02 24.57 -7.81
C GLY A 53 20.05 24.01 -6.76
N SER A 54 18.84 23.57 -7.14
CA SER A 54 17.89 22.96 -6.18
C SER A 54 18.31 21.55 -5.77
N LYS A 55 18.15 21.23 -4.48
CA LYS A 55 18.34 19.87 -3.94
C LYS A 55 17.11 19.00 -4.18
N ARG A 56 17.30 17.71 -4.51
CA ARG A 56 16.20 16.79 -4.82
C ARG A 56 15.91 15.81 -3.69
N ILE A 57 14.62 15.63 -3.40
CA ILE A 57 14.06 14.55 -2.60
C ILE A 57 13.44 13.56 -3.57
N ILE A 58 13.96 12.34 -3.63
CA ILE A 58 13.51 11.32 -4.57
C ILE A 58 12.78 10.23 -3.80
N LEU A 59 11.52 9.97 -4.14
CA LEU A 59 10.85 8.73 -3.77
C LEU A 59 11.09 7.70 -4.88
N LEU A 60 11.55 6.50 -4.55
CA LEU A 60 11.76 5.42 -5.50
C LEU A 60 10.81 4.26 -5.20
N ASN A 61 9.81 4.05 -6.04
CA ASN A 61 8.88 2.92 -5.87
C ASN A 61 9.51 1.58 -6.28
N ASN A 62 8.82 0.47 -6.00
CA ASN A 62 9.29 -0.89 -6.32
C ASN A 62 8.92 -1.34 -7.75
N THR A 63 7.80 -0.89 -8.29
CA THR A 63 7.30 -1.18 -9.64
C THR A 63 6.27 -0.13 -10.06
N ASP A 64 5.94 -0.05 -11.35
CA ASP A 64 4.86 0.81 -11.83
C ASP A 64 3.48 0.25 -11.46
N SER A 65 2.60 1.14 -10.99
CA SER A 65 1.26 0.78 -10.53
C SER A 65 0.39 2.04 -10.35
N PRO A 66 -0.93 1.96 -10.65
CA PRO A 66 -1.90 3.01 -10.31
C PRO A 66 -1.94 3.38 -8.82
N PHE A 67 -1.49 2.47 -7.93
CA PHE A 67 -1.36 2.76 -6.49
C PHE A 67 -0.53 4.03 -6.21
N TRP A 68 0.48 4.29 -7.04
CA TRP A 68 1.40 5.41 -6.85
C TRP A 68 0.84 6.77 -7.28
N ASP A 69 -0.29 6.83 -7.98
CA ASP A 69 -0.87 8.09 -8.43
C ASP A 69 -1.29 8.99 -7.25
N ALA A 70 -1.88 8.38 -6.23
CA ALA A 70 -2.22 9.08 -5.00
C ALA A 70 -0.96 9.57 -4.26
N ALA A 71 0.11 8.77 -4.22
CA ALA A 71 1.38 9.18 -3.62
C ALA A 71 2.02 10.34 -4.38
N ARG A 72 1.97 10.33 -5.72
CA ARG A 72 2.40 11.47 -6.56
C ARG A 72 1.62 12.75 -6.25
N ALA A 73 0.31 12.65 -6.04
CA ALA A 73 -0.51 13.78 -5.62
C ALA A 73 -0.10 14.29 -4.22
N GLY A 74 0.20 13.39 -3.28
CA GLY A 74 0.72 13.72 -1.96
C GLY A 74 2.07 14.45 -1.99
N ILE A 75 3.02 13.97 -2.82
CA ILE A 75 4.30 14.65 -3.07
C ILE A 75 4.07 16.07 -3.57
N LYS A 76 3.21 16.22 -4.59
CA LYS A 76 2.90 17.55 -5.16
C LYS A 76 2.34 18.48 -4.10
N LYS A 77 1.40 18.00 -3.28
CA LYS A 77 0.81 18.77 -2.20
C LYS A 77 1.85 19.21 -1.16
N ALA A 78 2.77 18.31 -0.78
CA ALA A 78 3.86 18.64 0.15
C ALA A 78 4.80 19.71 -0.43
N GLN A 79 5.13 19.64 -1.72
CA GLN A 79 5.96 20.67 -2.37
C GLN A 79 5.35 22.07 -2.25
N GLU A 80 4.04 22.16 -2.48
CA GLU A 80 3.28 23.42 -2.43
C GLU A 80 3.18 23.95 -0.99
N GLU A 81 2.75 23.12 -0.04
CA GLU A 81 2.48 23.56 1.33
C GLU A 81 3.74 23.85 2.14
N LEU A 82 4.80 23.05 1.94
CA LEU A 82 6.09 23.24 2.62
C LEU A 82 7.00 24.24 1.88
N LYS A 83 6.53 24.82 0.77
CA LYS A 83 7.26 25.80 -0.05
C LYS A 83 8.67 25.33 -0.42
N LEU A 84 8.78 24.08 -0.89
CA LEU A 84 10.07 23.46 -1.19
C LEU A 84 10.91 24.31 -2.15
N SER A 85 10.28 24.89 -3.18
CA SER A 85 11.00 25.70 -4.16
C SER A 85 11.62 26.98 -3.57
N ASP A 86 10.96 27.62 -2.60
CA ASP A 86 11.50 28.79 -1.88
C ASP A 86 12.71 28.40 -1.02
N ALA A 87 12.69 27.17 -0.51
CA ALA A 87 13.77 26.58 0.27
C ALA A 87 14.91 25.99 -0.57
N GLY A 88 14.81 26.03 -1.91
CA GLY A 88 15.79 25.44 -2.82
C GLY A 88 15.70 23.91 -2.96
N PHE A 89 14.49 23.35 -2.84
CA PHE A 89 14.24 21.91 -2.96
C PHE A 89 13.18 21.59 -4.03
N THR A 90 13.22 20.36 -4.55
CA THR A 90 12.14 19.74 -5.31
C THR A 90 11.95 18.31 -4.85
N ALA A 91 10.74 17.76 -5.01
CA ALA A 91 10.42 16.37 -4.72
C ALA A 91 9.76 15.69 -5.92
N SER A 92 10.16 14.46 -6.20
CA SER A 92 9.58 13.66 -7.28
C SER A 92 9.53 12.18 -6.91
N MET A 93 8.78 11.41 -7.69
CA MET A 93 8.79 9.96 -7.61
C MET A 93 9.35 9.40 -8.90
N ASP A 94 10.37 8.57 -8.77
CA ASP A 94 10.91 7.75 -9.85
C ASP A 94 10.28 6.35 -9.78
N SER A 95 10.07 5.75 -10.95
CA SER A 95 9.56 4.38 -11.04
C SER A 95 10.66 3.38 -11.32
N ASN A 96 10.70 2.29 -10.55
CA ASN A 96 11.52 1.12 -10.84
C ASN A 96 10.90 0.27 -11.96
N ASP A 97 11.71 -0.57 -12.62
CA ASP A 97 11.27 -1.45 -13.70
C ASP A 97 10.65 -2.78 -13.22
N GLY A 98 10.46 -2.92 -11.90
CA GLY A 98 9.96 -4.16 -11.30
C GLY A 98 11.05 -5.21 -11.07
N THR A 99 12.34 -4.85 -11.15
CA THR A 99 13.46 -5.76 -10.87
C THR A 99 14.36 -5.25 -9.75
N GLU A 100 15.05 -6.17 -9.07
CA GLU A 100 16.08 -5.81 -8.08
C GLU A 100 17.25 -5.06 -8.73
N THR A 101 17.68 -5.51 -9.92
CA THR A 101 18.76 -4.88 -10.69
C THR A 101 18.45 -3.44 -11.05
N GLY A 102 17.25 -3.16 -11.58
CA GLY A 102 16.82 -1.80 -11.91
C GLY A 102 16.82 -0.89 -10.69
N GLN A 103 16.42 -1.41 -9.53
CA GLN A 103 16.42 -0.63 -8.29
C GLN A 103 17.85 -0.32 -7.82
N ILE A 104 18.75 -1.30 -7.90
CA ILE A 104 20.18 -1.15 -7.60
C ILE A 104 20.84 -0.13 -8.54
N GLU A 105 20.56 -0.19 -9.84
CA GLU A 105 21.13 0.72 -10.84
C GLU A 105 20.68 2.16 -10.62
N LYS A 106 19.40 2.39 -10.27
CA LYS A 106 18.91 3.72 -9.89
C LYS A 106 19.61 4.25 -8.64
N LEU A 107 19.78 3.42 -7.61
CA LEU A 107 20.50 3.83 -6.40
C LEU A 107 21.96 4.22 -6.71
N ARG A 108 22.65 3.45 -7.57
CA ARG A 108 24.00 3.80 -8.04
C ARG A 108 24.00 5.12 -8.81
N GLN A 109 23.03 5.31 -9.71
CA GLN A 109 22.87 6.54 -10.48
C GLN A 109 22.65 7.74 -9.55
N TYR A 110 21.84 7.61 -8.51
CA TYR A 110 21.66 8.67 -7.52
C TYR A 110 22.96 9.02 -6.80
N GLY A 111 23.79 8.02 -6.52
CA GLY A 111 25.09 8.23 -5.88
C GLY A 111 26.09 9.04 -6.70
N THR A 112 25.89 9.21 -8.02
CA THR A 112 26.75 10.06 -8.86
C THR A 112 26.29 11.51 -8.93
N GLN A 113 25.13 11.82 -8.34
CA GLN A 113 24.47 13.11 -8.45
C GLN A 113 24.62 13.90 -7.14
N SER A 114 25.22 15.09 -7.22
CA SER A 114 25.53 15.93 -6.04
C SER A 114 24.34 16.74 -5.52
N ASP A 115 23.24 16.76 -6.26
CA ASP A 115 22.03 17.52 -5.94
C ASP A 115 21.00 16.70 -5.15
N ILE A 116 21.17 15.39 -5.00
CA ILE A 116 20.23 14.56 -4.23
C ILE A 116 20.46 14.78 -2.73
N ALA A 117 19.41 15.21 -2.02
CA ALA A 117 19.40 15.38 -0.57
C ALA A 117 18.79 14.19 0.16
N ALA A 118 17.80 13.53 -0.45
CA ALA A 118 17.16 12.37 0.16
C ALA A 118 16.70 11.35 -0.90
N VAL A 119 16.77 10.08 -0.53
CA VAL A 119 16.19 8.94 -1.25
C VAL A 119 15.28 8.20 -0.29
N ILE A 120 13.98 8.15 -0.60
CA ILE A 120 12.98 7.41 0.16
C ILE A 120 12.50 6.25 -0.70
N ILE A 121 12.83 5.02 -0.33
CA ILE A 121 12.68 3.84 -1.19
C ILE A 121 11.56 2.93 -0.69
N SER A 122 10.74 2.38 -1.59
CA SER A 122 9.96 1.16 -1.33
C SER A 122 10.78 -0.02 -1.86
N PRO A 123 11.48 -0.80 -1.00
CA PRO A 123 12.35 -1.86 -1.48
C PRO A 123 11.55 -2.95 -2.19
N ILE A 124 12.00 -3.36 -3.37
CA ILE A 124 11.37 -4.48 -4.09
C ILE A 124 11.63 -5.84 -3.42
N SER A 125 12.70 -5.90 -2.62
CA SER A 125 13.11 -7.06 -1.84
C SER A 125 13.69 -6.59 -0.52
N SER A 126 13.05 -6.93 0.60
CA SER A 126 13.42 -6.41 1.92
C SER A 126 14.73 -7.00 2.44
N THR A 127 15.14 -8.16 1.91
CA THR A 127 16.30 -8.93 2.36
C THR A 127 17.48 -8.90 1.39
N ASN A 128 17.40 -8.14 0.30
CA ASN A 128 18.47 -8.07 -0.70
C ASN A 128 19.66 -7.24 -0.19
N PRO A 129 20.85 -7.86 -0.01
CA PRO A 129 22.02 -7.16 0.53
C PRO A 129 22.59 -6.12 -0.44
N ALA A 130 22.45 -6.29 -1.76
CA ALA A 130 22.97 -5.34 -2.74
C ALA A 130 22.18 -4.03 -2.72
N ILE A 131 20.86 -4.09 -2.52
CA ILE A 131 20.04 -2.88 -2.28
C ILE A 131 20.51 -2.19 -0.98
N ALA A 132 20.65 -2.95 0.10
CA ALA A 132 21.09 -2.43 1.39
C ALA A 132 22.50 -1.77 1.31
N ASP A 133 23.42 -2.37 0.57
CA ASP A 133 24.77 -1.83 0.34
C ASP A 133 24.76 -0.53 -0.44
N GLU A 134 23.91 -0.38 -1.46
CA GLU A 134 23.79 0.91 -2.17
C GLU A 134 23.17 1.99 -1.27
N LEU A 135 22.17 1.66 -0.45
CA LEU A 135 21.61 2.60 0.54
C LEU A 135 22.68 3.05 1.55
N LYS A 136 23.51 2.13 2.04
CA LYS A 136 24.64 2.44 2.91
C LYS A 136 25.63 3.40 2.25
N LYS A 137 25.98 3.19 0.97
CA LYS A 137 26.87 4.09 0.22
C LYS A 137 26.28 5.48 0.03
N LEU A 138 24.98 5.58 -0.22
CA LEU A 138 24.28 6.87 -0.32
C LEU A 138 24.27 7.60 1.03
N LYS A 139 23.96 6.89 2.12
CA LYS A 139 24.01 7.43 3.48
C LYS A 139 25.40 7.95 3.85
N ALA A 140 26.46 7.23 3.48
CA ALA A 140 27.85 7.67 3.69
C ALA A 140 28.21 8.96 2.93
N LYS A 141 27.47 9.32 1.88
CA LYS A 141 27.59 10.60 1.15
C LYS A 141 26.75 11.72 1.76
N GLY A 142 26.08 11.48 2.89
CA GLY A 142 25.20 12.45 3.53
C GLY A 142 23.81 12.56 2.92
N ILE A 143 23.41 11.61 2.06
CA ILE A 143 22.04 11.54 1.54
C ILE A 143 21.15 10.91 2.62
N THR A 144 20.06 11.58 2.97
CA THR A 144 19.07 11.02 3.89
C THR A 144 18.35 9.85 3.23
N ILE A 145 18.32 8.72 3.93
CA ILE A 145 17.64 7.51 3.46
C ILE A 145 16.36 7.31 4.27
N GLY A 146 15.23 7.16 3.58
CA GLY A 146 13.97 6.75 4.19
C GLY A 146 13.41 5.51 3.49
N CYS A 147 12.42 4.87 4.09
CA CYS A 147 11.58 3.90 3.40
C CYS A 147 10.12 4.36 3.36
N PHE A 148 9.37 3.91 2.36
CA PHE A 148 7.93 4.15 2.29
C PHE A 148 7.19 2.96 1.67
N ASP A 149 5.93 2.77 2.02
CA ASP A 149 5.06 1.63 1.62
C ASP A 149 5.57 0.24 2.08
N SER A 150 6.75 -0.17 1.63
CA SER A 150 7.47 -1.34 2.11
C SER A 150 8.75 -0.92 2.83
N ASP A 151 9.13 -1.67 3.85
CA ASP A 151 10.36 -1.43 4.62
C ASP A 151 11.46 -2.45 4.27
N LEU A 152 12.67 -2.19 4.76
CA LEU A 152 13.77 -3.15 4.79
C LEU A 152 13.56 -4.18 5.89
N ASP A 153 14.13 -5.37 5.69
CA ASP A 153 14.25 -6.36 6.76
C ASP A 153 14.99 -5.75 7.97
N LYS A 154 14.63 -6.19 9.18
CA LYS A 154 15.15 -5.68 10.45
C LYS A 154 16.67 -5.55 10.47
N LYS A 155 17.41 -6.47 9.84
CA LYS A 155 18.89 -6.45 9.81
C LYS A 155 19.49 -5.32 8.96
N PHE A 156 18.69 -4.68 8.10
CA PHE A 156 19.13 -3.58 7.22
C PHE A 156 18.49 -2.24 7.57
N GLN A 157 17.58 -2.19 8.56
CA GLN A 157 16.88 -0.96 8.94
C GLN A 157 17.82 0.13 9.50
N GLU A 158 19.05 -0.20 9.91
CA GLU A 158 20.07 0.80 10.29
C GLU A 158 20.44 1.75 9.14
N TYR A 159 20.19 1.36 7.89
CA TYR A 159 20.52 2.17 6.71
C TYR A 159 19.45 3.21 6.38
N ARG A 160 18.25 3.13 6.96
CA ARG A 160 17.23 4.18 6.85
C ARG A 160 17.15 5.03 8.13
N GLU A 161 16.60 6.22 8.02
CA GLU A 161 16.37 7.14 9.14
C GLU A 161 14.90 7.14 9.59
N PHE A 162 13.97 6.88 8.67
CA PHE A 162 12.53 6.83 8.95
C PHE A 162 11.83 5.89 7.98
N TYR A 163 10.63 5.44 8.35
CA TYR A 163 9.72 4.69 7.50
C TYR A 163 8.34 5.37 7.50
N VAL A 164 7.77 5.60 6.32
CA VAL A 164 6.42 6.12 6.14
C VAL A 164 5.57 5.09 5.41
N GLY A 165 4.74 4.37 6.14
CA GLY A 165 3.82 3.43 5.54
C GLY A 165 2.86 2.83 6.54
N THR A 166 2.06 1.89 6.07
CA THR A 166 1.13 1.16 6.93
C THR A 166 1.91 0.31 7.93
N ASN A 167 1.41 0.20 9.16
CA ASN A 167 1.83 -0.88 10.05
C ASN A 167 1.20 -2.17 9.53
N ASN A 168 1.95 -2.93 8.72
CA ASN A 168 1.41 -4.02 7.93
C ASN A 168 1.00 -5.23 8.79
N ILE A 169 1.70 -5.49 9.91
CA ILE A 169 1.26 -6.47 10.91
C ILE A 169 -0.11 -6.06 11.48
N ALA A 170 -0.27 -4.81 11.88
CA ALA A 170 -1.55 -4.32 12.39
C ALA A 170 -2.65 -4.35 11.32
N GLY A 171 -2.33 -3.95 10.09
CA GLY A 171 -3.26 -4.02 8.95
C GLY A 171 -3.72 -5.46 8.67
N GLY A 172 -2.78 -6.42 8.66
CA GLY A 172 -3.10 -7.84 8.56
C GLY A 172 -4.00 -8.31 9.70
N LYS A 173 -3.73 -7.88 10.94
CA LYS A 173 -4.57 -8.21 12.10
C LYS A 173 -5.98 -7.63 12.00
N VAL A 174 -6.13 -6.43 11.47
CA VAL A 174 -7.44 -5.82 11.18
C VAL A 174 -8.19 -6.67 10.15
N LEU A 175 -7.53 -7.07 9.06
CA LEU A 175 -8.14 -7.92 8.04
C LEU A 175 -8.55 -9.29 8.59
N GLY A 176 -7.68 -9.92 9.39
CA GLY A 176 -7.99 -11.19 10.06
C GLY A 176 -9.12 -11.06 11.09
N THR A 177 -9.22 -9.92 11.77
CA THR A 177 -10.35 -9.63 12.67
C THR A 177 -11.66 -9.50 11.89
N ALA A 178 -11.65 -8.82 10.74
CA ALA A 178 -12.82 -8.78 9.85
C ALA A 178 -13.23 -10.19 9.39
N ALA A 179 -12.27 -11.03 8.99
CA ALA A 179 -12.54 -12.42 8.62
C ALA A 179 -13.21 -13.19 9.78
N LYS A 180 -12.72 -13.05 11.02
CA LYS A 180 -13.35 -13.66 12.22
C LYS A 180 -14.77 -13.22 12.47
N LEU A 181 -15.08 -11.94 12.28
CA LEU A 181 -16.45 -11.45 12.42
C LEU A 181 -17.38 -12.05 11.36
N LEU A 182 -16.87 -12.27 10.15
CA LEU A 182 -17.62 -12.86 9.03
C LEU A 182 -17.74 -14.39 9.13
N LYS A 183 -16.74 -15.07 9.71
CA LYS A 183 -16.69 -16.54 9.86
C LYS A 183 -16.27 -16.95 11.28
N PRO A 184 -17.11 -16.77 12.31
CA PRO A 184 -16.73 -16.97 13.70
C PRO A 184 -16.33 -18.41 14.05
N GLN A 185 -16.78 -19.40 13.27
CA GLN A 185 -16.46 -20.82 13.48
C GLN A 185 -15.16 -21.28 12.82
N GLY A 186 -14.46 -20.38 12.12
CA GLY A 186 -13.27 -20.77 11.35
C GLY A 186 -13.55 -20.98 9.86
N ALA A 187 -12.47 -21.14 9.10
CA ALA A 187 -12.52 -21.38 7.66
C ALA A 187 -11.21 -21.94 7.09
N SER A 188 -11.34 -22.80 6.08
CA SER A 188 -10.24 -23.05 5.14
C SER A 188 -10.07 -21.83 4.23
N TYR A 189 -8.83 -21.34 4.09
CA TYR A 189 -8.52 -20.12 3.33
C TYR A 189 -7.27 -20.24 2.46
N VAL A 190 -7.18 -19.36 1.46
CA VAL A 190 -5.97 -19.15 0.64
C VAL A 190 -5.62 -17.67 0.64
N GLN A 191 -4.32 -17.38 0.78
CA GLN A 191 -3.77 -16.03 0.56
C GLN A 191 -3.28 -15.88 -0.87
N PHE A 192 -3.70 -14.81 -1.53
CA PHE A 192 -3.23 -14.37 -2.84
C PHE A 192 -2.36 -13.13 -2.65
N VAL A 193 -1.20 -13.14 -3.30
CA VAL A 193 -0.18 -12.10 -3.16
C VAL A 193 0.66 -12.07 -4.44
N GLY A 194 1.21 -10.91 -4.79
CA GLY A 194 2.17 -10.81 -5.90
C GLY A 194 3.45 -11.59 -5.64
N VAL A 195 4.23 -11.11 -4.68
CA VAL A 195 5.50 -11.67 -4.24
C VAL A 195 5.57 -11.67 -2.72
N ASP A 196 6.39 -12.53 -2.14
CA ASP A 196 6.64 -12.62 -0.70
C ASP A 196 8.04 -12.10 -0.30
N SER A 197 8.74 -11.44 -1.23
CA SER A 197 10.02 -10.78 -0.97
C SER A 197 9.88 -9.38 -0.36
N GLN A 198 8.69 -8.79 -0.39
CA GLN A 198 8.42 -7.45 0.12
C GLN A 198 7.91 -7.48 1.56
N GLN A 199 8.48 -6.62 2.41
CA GLN A 199 8.20 -6.62 3.84
C GLN A 199 6.72 -6.35 4.15
N ASN A 200 6.09 -5.45 3.41
CA ASN A 200 4.66 -5.15 3.57
C ASN A 200 3.77 -6.38 3.33
N ALA A 201 4.06 -7.18 2.30
CA ALA A 201 3.33 -8.39 1.96
C ALA A 201 3.52 -9.46 3.04
N ILE A 202 4.76 -9.70 3.48
CA ILE A 202 5.09 -10.63 4.57
C ILE A 202 4.30 -10.26 5.82
N GLU A 203 4.39 -9.00 6.25
CA GLU A 203 3.76 -8.52 7.48
C GLU A 203 2.23 -8.54 7.42
N ARG A 204 1.61 -8.21 6.28
CA ARG A 204 0.15 -8.34 6.13
C ARG A 204 -0.31 -9.78 6.25
N MET A 205 0.40 -10.71 5.61
CA MET A 205 0.10 -12.13 5.67
C MET A 205 0.25 -12.67 7.10
N ASP A 206 1.35 -12.34 7.77
CA ASP A 206 1.61 -12.80 9.14
C ASP A 206 0.64 -12.17 10.15
N GLY A 207 0.32 -10.89 9.97
CA GLY A 207 -0.71 -10.19 10.74
C GLY A 207 -2.08 -10.86 10.59
N PHE A 208 -2.46 -11.22 9.36
CA PHE A 208 -3.70 -11.93 9.09
C PHE A 208 -3.71 -13.31 9.77
N THR A 209 -2.69 -14.13 9.49
CA THR A 209 -2.58 -15.50 10.00
C THR A 209 -2.58 -15.53 11.53
N SER A 210 -1.85 -14.60 12.18
CA SER A 210 -1.83 -14.49 13.64
C SER A 210 -3.17 -14.06 14.24
N ALA A 211 -3.96 -13.23 13.54
CA ALA A 211 -5.25 -12.78 14.04
C ALA A 211 -6.35 -13.84 13.91
N VAL A 212 -6.36 -14.65 12.84
CA VAL A 212 -7.41 -15.64 12.60
C VAL A 212 -7.26 -16.88 13.50
N GLY A 213 -6.04 -17.31 13.81
CA GLY A 213 -5.77 -18.40 14.75
C GLY A 213 -6.11 -19.80 14.23
N GLU A 214 -6.11 -20.79 15.12
CA GLU A 214 -6.14 -22.23 14.78
C GLU A 214 -7.45 -22.74 14.16
N SER A 215 -8.57 -22.04 14.38
CA SER A 215 -9.85 -22.40 13.72
C SER A 215 -9.83 -22.11 12.21
N TYR A 216 -8.80 -21.43 11.72
CA TYR A 216 -8.59 -21.15 10.32
C TYR A 216 -7.44 -21.97 9.75
N VAL A 217 -7.70 -22.67 8.65
CA VAL A 217 -6.72 -23.56 8.01
C VAL A 217 -6.24 -22.92 6.71
N GLN A 218 -4.98 -22.48 6.68
CA GLN A 218 -4.37 -22.03 5.43
C GLN A 218 -4.12 -23.23 4.52
N LYS A 219 -4.78 -23.28 3.38
CA LYS A 219 -4.60 -24.34 2.37
C LYS A 219 -3.42 -24.07 1.45
N ASP A 220 -3.21 -22.79 1.14
CA ASP A 220 -2.22 -22.38 0.15
C ASP A 220 -1.82 -20.91 0.31
N ARG A 221 -0.71 -20.55 -0.36
CA ARG A 221 -0.28 -19.18 -0.61
C ARG A 221 0.10 -19.10 -2.08
N LYS A 222 -0.60 -18.26 -2.84
CA LYS A 222 -0.46 -18.18 -4.29
C LYS A 222 0.23 -16.87 -4.67
N LEU A 223 1.48 -17.00 -5.13
CA LEU A 223 2.27 -15.93 -5.72
C LEU A 223 1.90 -15.76 -7.20
N ASP A 224 1.85 -14.52 -7.66
CA ASP A 224 1.49 -14.20 -9.04
C ASP A 224 2.49 -13.30 -9.79
N ASP A 225 3.56 -12.83 -9.13
CA ASP A 225 4.61 -11.99 -9.71
C ASP A 225 4.08 -10.72 -10.41
N ALA A 226 2.99 -10.13 -9.90
CA ALA A 226 2.29 -9.00 -10.51
C ALA A 226 1.63 -9.30 -11.87
N ASP A 227 1.57 -10.56 -12.29
CA ASP A 227 0.84 -11.01 -13.46
C ASP A 227 -0.65 -11.18 -13.13
N ARG A 228 -1.47 -10.22 -13.59
CA ARG A 228 -2.93 -10.24 -13.37
C ARG A 228 -3.63 -11.46 -13.99
N ASN A 229 -3.09 -12.06 -15.06
CA ASN A 229 -3.64 -13.30 -15.62
C ASN A 229 -3.35 -14.47 -14.68
N ARG A 230 -2.10 -14.58 -14.22
CA ARG A 230 -1.70 -15.60 -13.24
C ARG A 230 -2.45 -15.45 -11.93
N ALA A 231 -2.72 -14.22 -11.48
CA ALA A 231 -3.55 -13.97 -10.30
C ALA A 231 -4.96 -14.58 -10.44
N ARG A 232 -5.60 -14.46 -11.62
CA ARG A 232 -6.90 -15.10 -11.89
C ARG A 232 -6.77 -16.62 -12.01
N ASP A 233 -5.74 -17.13 -12.69
CA ASP A 233 -5.52 -18.57 -12.81
C ASP A 233 -5.29 -19.22 -11.45
N ASN A 234 -4.53 -18.58 -10.57
CA ASN A 234 -4.35 -18.98 -9.18
C ASN A 234 -5.69 -19.11 -8.44
N VAL A 235 -6.64 -18.19 -8.65
CA VAL A 235 -7.98 -18.28 -8.03
C VAL A 235 -8.77 -19.45 -8.61
N ARG A 236 -8.75 -19.65 -9.95
CA ARG A 236 -9.42 -20.79 -10.60
C ARG A 236 -8.89 -22.12 -10.05
N ASP A 237 -7.58 -22.24 -9.93
CA ASP A 237 -6.90 -23.44 -9.45
C ASP A 237 -7.32 -23.80 -8.03
N VAL A 238 -7.29 -22.85 -7.10
CA VAL A 238 -7.60 -23.16 -5.70
C VAL A 238 -9.08 -23.43 -5.47
N ILE A 239 -9.97 -22.77 -6.22
CA ILE A 239 -11.42 -23.08 -6.20
C ILE A 239 -11.67 -24.51 -6.69
N ALA A 240 -10.94 -24.97 -7.72
CA ALA A 240 -11.06 -26.34 -8.23
C ALA A 240 -10.41 -27.38 -7.30
N LYS A 241 -9.27 -27.05 -6.69
CA LYS A 241 -8.44 -27.95 -5.89
C LYS A 241 -8.99 -28.20 -4.48
N TYR A 242 -9.54 -27.18 -3.83
CA TYR A 242 -9.95 -27.26 -2.42
C TYR A 242 -11.47 -27.15 -2.28
N SER A 243 -12.14 -28.29 -2.16
CA SER A 243 -13.61 -28.35 -2.05
C SER A 243 -14.16 -27.75 -0.75
N ASP A 244 -13.34 -27.65 0.31
CA ASP A 244 -13.69 -27.06 1.61
C ASP A 244 -13.27 -25.58 1.74
N LEU A 245 -12.67 -24.99 0.71
CA LEU A 245 -12.28 -23.58 0.69
C LEU A 245 -13.51 -22.68 0.79
N SER A 246 -13.49 -21.74 1.74
CA SER A 246 -14.63 -20.82 1.95
C SER A 246 -14.22 -19.37 2.25
N LEU A 247 -12.92 -19.08 2.28
CA LEU A 247 -12.37 -17.74 2.47
C LEU A 247 -11.24 -17.47 1.46
N LEU A 248 -11.38 -16.39 0.68
CA LEU A 248 -10.38 -15.92 -0.27
C LEU A 248 -9.78 -14.61 0.24
N VAL A 249 -8.47 -14.57 0.43
CA VAL A 249 -7.76 -13.46 1.07
C VAL A 249 -6.82 -12.79 0.07
N GLY A 250 -7.16 -11.59 -0.40
CA GLY A 250 -6.28 -10.80 -1.26
C GLY A 250 -5.40 -9.85 -0.45
N ILE A 251 -4.09 -9.90 -0.61
CA ILE A 251 -3.14 -9.08 0.19
C ILE A 251 -2.60 -7.87 -0.59
N TRP A 252 -2.87 -7.82 -1.90
CA TRP A 252 -2.45 -6.76 -2.82
C TRP A 252 -3.61 -6.21 -3.64
N SER A 253 -3.50 -4.93 -4.03
CA SER A 253 -4.46 -4.16 -4.84
C SER A 253 -5.18 -4.90 -5.96
N TYR A 254 -4.47 -5.64 -6.81
CA TYR A 254 -5.07 -6.31 -7.95
C TYR A 254 -5.57 -7.72 -7.63
N ASN A 255 -5.29 -8.26 -6.43
CA ASN A 255 -5.85 -9.55 -6.02
C ASN A 255 -7.36 -9.44 -5.78
N ALA A 256 -7.86 -8.31 -5.26
CA ALA A 256 -9.29 -8.08 -5.09
C ALA A 256 -10.09 -8.25 -6.41
N PRO A 257 -9.77 -7.51 -7.50
CA PRO A 257 -10.47 -7.72 -8.77
C PRO A 257 -10.24 -9.10 -9.37
N ALA A 258 -9.03 -9.67 -9.26
CA ALA A 258 -8.77 -11.02 -9.77
C ALA A 258 -9.64 -12.10 -9.10
N ILE A 259 -9.79 -12.02 -7.77
CA ILE A 259 -10.68 -12.90 -6.99
C ILE A 259 -12.12 -12.73 -7.46
N VAL A 260 -12.61 -11.48 -7.50
CA VAL A 260 -14.00 -11.19 -7.87
C VAL A 260 -14.33 -11.64 -9.29
N ASP A 261 -13.46 -11.39 -10.26
CA ASP A 261 -13.66 -11.78 -11.66
C ASP A 261 -13.90 -13.29 -11.79
N VAL A 262 -13.06 -14.09 -11.13
CA VAL A 262 -13.17 -15.56 -11.18
C VAL A 262 -14.38 -16.06 -10.38
N VAL A 263 -14.70 -15.44 -9.26
CA VAL A 263 -15.90 -15.79 -8.48
C VAL A 263 -17.18 -15.50 -9.28
N LYS A 264 -17.21 -14.40 -10.06
CA LYS A 264 -18.30 -14.10 -11.01
C LYS A 264 -18.35 -15.14 -12.14
N GLU A 265 -17.21 -15.42 -12.77
CA GLU A 265 -17.08 -16.44 -13.84
C GLU A 265 -17.65 -17.79 -13.40
N LYS A 266 -17.31 -18.23 -12.18
CA LYS A 266 -17.74 -19.51 -11.61
C LYS A 266 -19.14 -19.48 -11.00
N LYS A 267 -19.81 -18.32 -10.99
CA LYS A 267 -21.11 -18.11 -10.32
C LYS A 267 -21.09 -18.62 -8.87
N ALA A 268 -20.00 -18.33 -8.16
CA ALA A 268 -19.68 -18.95 -6.87
C ALA A 268 -19.69 -17.94 -5.71
N ARG A 269 -20.29 -16.76 -5.88
CA ARG A 269 -20.32 -15.69 -4.87
C ARG A 269 -20.81 -16.18 -3.50
N ASP A 270 -21.87 -16.99 -3.49
CA ASP A 270 -22.50 -17.51 -2.26
C ASP A 270 -21.63 -18.51 -1.50
N LYS A 271 -20.54 -19.01 -2.11
CA LYS A 271 -19.64 -20.01 -1.50
C LYS A 271 -18.49 -19.37 -0.71
N PHE A 272 -18.12 -18.15 -1.04
CA PHE A 272 -16.87 -17.56 -0.56
C PHE A 272 -17.14 -16.28 0.23
N THR A 273 -16.49 -16.18 1.38
CA THR A 273 -16.19 -14.89 2.00
C THR A 273 -14.93 -14.33 1.34
N ILE A 274 -14.94 -13.06 0.97
CA ILE A 274 -13.84 -12.39 0.29
C ILE A 274 -13.38 -11.20 1.14
N VAL A 275 -12.14 -11.27 1.63
CA VAL A 275 -11.51 -10.20 2.41
C VAL A 275 -10.23 -9.76 1.71
N THR A 276 -10.04 -8.46 1.55
CA THR A 276 -8.98 -7.93 0.68
C THR A 276 -8.25 -6.74 1.28
N PHE A 277 -7.07 -6.44 0.73
CA PHE A 277 -6.28 -5.25 1.01
C PHE A 277 -6.25 -4.33 -0.22
N ASP A 278 -6.09 -3.03 0.03
CA ASP A 278 -6.10 -1.93 -0.94
C ASP A 278 -7.46 -1.71 -1.63
N ALA A 279 -7.61 -0.56 -2.29
CA ALA A 279 -8.86 -0.13 -2.91
C ALA A 279 -8.63 0.43 -4.31
N GLU A 280 -8.29 -0.43 -5.28
CA GLU A 280 -8.37 -0.04 -6.69
C GLU A 280 -9.82 0.39 -7.01
N ALA A 281 -10.01 1.35 -7.92
CA ALA A 281 -11.34 1.86 -8.27
C ALA A 281 -12.34 0.74 -8.62
N ILE A 282 -11.87 -0.30 -9.32
CA ILE A 282 -12.67 -1.48 -9.64
C ILE A 282 -13.03 -2.30 -8.39
N ALA A 283 -12.12 -2.45 -7.42
CA ALA A 283 -12.38 -3.16 -6.17
C ALA A 283 -13.41 -2.41 -5.31
N ILE A 284 -13.35 -1.07 -5.28
CA ILE A 284 -14.37 -0.23 -4.62
C ILE A 284 -15.75 -0.49 -5.22
N GLN A 285 -15.85 -0.49 -6.56
CA GLN A 285 -17.12 -0.78 -7.22
C GLN A 285 -17.59 -2.22 -6.93
N GLN A 286 -16.68 -3.19 -6.98
CA GLN A 286 -17.01 -4.59 -6.68
C GLN A 286 -17.48 -4.77 -5.22
N MET A 287 -16.92 -4.02 -4.27
CA MET A 287 -17.43 -3.99 -2.90
C MET A 287 -18.83 -3.39 -2.84
N ALA A 288 -19.09 -2.29 -3.54
CA ALA A 288 -20.43 -1.69 -3.64
C ALA A 288 -21.46 -2.65 -4.28
N ASP A 289 -21.01 -3.47 -5.24
CA ASP A 289 -21.81 -4.53 -5.86
C ASP A 289 -22.00 -5.76 -4.94
N GLY A 290 -21.49 -5.74 -3.71
CA GLY A 290 -21.61 -6.84 -2.74
C GLY A 290 -20.68 -8.03 -2.99
N MET A 291 -19.64 -7.87 -3.81
CA MET A 291 -18.71 -8.95 -4.17
C MET A 291 -17.52 -9.10 -3.21
N ILE A 292 -17.29 -8.13 -2.34
CA ILE A 292 -16.21 -8.13 -1.33
C ILE A 292 -16.84 -7.86 0.02
N ASP A 293 -16.56 -8.71 1.01
CA ASP A 293 -17.18 -8.64 2.34
C ASP A 293 -16.42 -7.69 3.30
N ALA A 294 -15.10 -7.59 3.14
CA ALA A 294 -14.28 -6.63 3.87
C ALA A 294 -13.06 -6.20 3.05
N MET A 295 -12.66 -4.95 3.22
CA MET A 295 -11.50 -4.38 2.55
C MET A 295 -10.74 -3.48 3.54
N VAL A 296 -9.45 -3.72 3.72
CA VAL A 296 -8.56 -2.84 4.47
C VAL A 296 -7.82 -1.95 3.48
N VAL A 297 -7.90 -0.64 3.67
CA VAL A 297 -7.33 0.34 2.74
C VAL A 297 -6.16 1.09 3.36
N GLN A 298 -5.29 1.61 2.50
CA GLN A 298 -4.13 2.41 2.88
C GLN A 298 -4.33 3.88 2.52
N ASN A 299 -3.40 4.74 2.95
CA ASN A 299 -3.37 6.15 2.57
C ASN A 299 -2.08 6.49 1.78
N PRO A 300 -1.97 6.07 0.50
CA PRO A 300 -0.81 6.36 -0.34
C PRO A 300 -0.57 7.86 -0.54
N PHE A 301 -1.63 8.69 -0.52
CA PHE A 301 -1.48 10.14 -0.54
C PHE A 301 -0.67 10.64 0.66
N ALA A 302 -1.03 10.21 1.88
CA ALA A 302 -0.27 10.54 3.08
C ALA A 302 1.15 9.98 3.02
N MET A 303 1.36 8.78 2.46
CA MET A 303 2.72 8.23 2.31
C MET A 303 3.61 9.15 1.48
N GLY A 304 3.10 9.64 0.34
CA GLY A 304 3.83 10.59 -0.50
C GLY A 304 4.09 11.92 0.20
N TYR A 305 3.07 12.48 0.84
CA TYR A 305 3.15 13.76 1.54
C TYR A 305 4.12 13.72 2.73
N GLU A 306 3.94 12.75 3.62
CA GLU A 306 4.74 12.60 4.84
C GLU A 306 6.19 12.25 4.51
N SER A 307 6.45 11.42 3.49
CA SER A 307 7.83 11.12 3.07
C SER A 307 8.61 12.39 2.70
N VAL A 308 7.96 13.32 1.97
CA VAL A 308 8.56 14.62 1.64
C VAL A 308 8.70 15.49 2.89
N ARG A 309 7.68 15.52 3.76
CA ARG A 309 7.71 16.30 5.01
C ARG A 309 8.86 15.88 5.93
N TYR A 310 9.02 14.58 6.18
CA TYR A 310 10.11 14.04 7.02
C TYR A 310 11.49 14.28 6.39
N ALA A 311 11.64 14.04 5.09
CA ALA A 311 12.91 14.30 4.39
C ALA A 311 13.28 15.79 4.42
N PHE A 312 12.31 16.67 4.21
CA PHE A 312 12.53 18.12 4.24
C PHE A 312 12.86 18.61 5.66
N ALA A 313 12.14 18.14 6.67
CA ALA A 313 12.44 18.43 8.08
C ALA A 313 13.85 18.00 8.46
N LYS A 314 14.28 16.81 8.03
CA LYS A 314 15.65 16.34 8.24
C LYS A 314 16.68 17.26 7.58
N ALA A 315 16.45 17.65 6.32
CA ALA A 315 17.33 18.57 5.61
C ALA A 315 17.42 19.97 6.26
N LYS A 316 16.38 20.39 6.99
CA LYS A 316 16.33 21.66 7.72
C LYS A 316 16.77 21.55 9.19
N GLY A 317 17.00 20.34 9.69
CA GLY A 317 17.30 20.11 11.11
C GLY A 317 16.11 20.33 12.06
N ASP A 318 14.88 20.33 11.54
CA ASP A 318 13.64 20.51 12.32
C ASP A 318 13.37 19.28 13.19
N GLN A 319 13.71 19.36 14.47
CA GLN A 319 13.55 18.25 15.42
C GLN A 319 12.12 18.06 15.92
N GLU A 320 11.22 19.05 15.78
CA GLU A 320 9.83 18.89 16.25
C GLU A 320 9.07 17.95 15.31
N THR A 321 9.18 18.16 14.00
CA THR A 321 8.59 17.28 13.00
C THR A 321 9.12 15.84 13.10
N LEU A 322 10.39 15.65 13.47
CA LEU A 322 11.03 14.35 13.53
C LEU A 322 10.68 13.51 14.76
N LYS A 323 10.06 14.10 15.80
CA LYS A 323 9.71 13.39 17.05
C LYS A 323 8.47 12.50 16.94
N GLY A 324 7.65 12.68 15.91
CA GLY A 324 6.39 11.95 15.71
C GLY A 324 5.25 12.53 16.52
#